data_AF-A0A9E5HMK7-F1
#
_entry.id   AF-A0A9E5HMK7-F1
#
_cell.length_a   1.000
_cell.length_b   1.000
_cell.length_c   1.000
_cell.angle_alpha   90.00
_cell.angle_beta   90.00
_cell.angle_gamma   90.00
#
_symmetry.space_group_name_H-M   'P 1'
#
loop_
_entity.id
_entity.type
_entity.pdbx_description
1 polymer ?
#
loop_
_entity_poly.entity_id
_entity_poly.type
_entity_poly.pdbx_seq_one_letter_code
_entity_poly.pdbx_strand_id
1 'polypeptide(L)'
;MHKGRIHGLAKGGSDLNFGSYGLKATTPERVTARQIEAARRAMTRHMKRQGRVWIRIFPDTPVTSKPVEVRMGKGKGSVDYWACKVKPGRIMFEIDGVNDEIAREALRLAAMKLPVKTRVVVREDW
;
A
#
# COMPACT_ATOMS: atom_id res chain seq x y z
N MET A 1 -12.08 -10.74 -18.02
CA MET A 1 -11.37 -10.04 -16.92
C MET A 1 -12.00 -10.40 -15.58
N HIS A 2 -11.29 -11.13 -14.72
CA HIS A 2 -11.82 -11.67 -13.46
C HIS A 2 -11.27 -10.95 -12.23
N LYS A 3 -12.04 -10.91 -11.14
CA LYS A 3 -11.64 -10.28 -9.87
C LYS A 3 -10.37 -10.98 -9.33
N GLY A 4 -10.40 -12.31 -9.22
CA GLY A 4 -9.34 -13.09 -8.58
C GLY A 4 -9.29 -12.88 -7.06
N ARG A 5 -8.71 -13.86 -6.35
CA ARG A 5 -8.55 -13.85 -4.89
C ARG A 5 -7.11 -13.55 -4.49
N ILE A 6 -6.92 -13.05 -3.28
CA ILE A 6 -5.59 -12.79 -2.70
C ILE A 6 -5.31 -13.93 -1.72
N HIS A 7 -4.46 -14.88 -2.11
CA HIS A 7 -4.10 -16.04 -1.30
C HIS A 7 -2.58 -16.19 -1.15
N GLY A 8 -2.19 -16.79 -0.03
CA GLY A 8 -0.81 -17.07 0.32
C GLY A 8 -0.01 -15.83 0.68
N LEU A 9 1.28 -16.04 0.93
CA LEU A 9 2.25 -15.00 1.24
C LEU A 9 2.68 -14.26 -0.04
N ALA A 10 3.27 -13.08 0.15
CA ALA A 10 3.92 -12.33 -0.91
C ALA A 10 5.02 -13.18 -1.56
N LYS A 11 5.02 -13.27 -2.91
CA LYS A 11 6.07 -13.96 -3.67
C LYS A 11 7.41 -13.23 -3.62
N GLY A 12 7.39 -11.93 -3.34
CA GLY A 12 8.58 -11.09 -3.29
C GLY A 12 8.25 -9.65 -2.89
N GLY A 13 9.30 -8.81 -2.80
CA GLY A 13 9.20 -7.46 -2.23
C GLY A 13 8.87 -7.50 -0.73
N SER A 14 9.42 -8.50 -0.03
CA SER A 14 9.23 -8.72 1.40
C SER A 14 10.32 -8.13 2.27
N ASP A 15 11.41 -7.71 1.62
CA ASP A 15 12.62 -7.14 2.21
C ASP A 15 12.77 -5.68 1.78
N LEU A 16 13.49 -4.92 2.60
CA LEU A 16 13.82 -3.52 2.35
C LEU A 16 14.96 -3.45 1.33
N ASN A 17 14.79 -2.72 0.23
CA ASN A 17 15.89 -2.57 -0.74
C ASN A 17 16.45 -1.15 -0.78
N PHE A 18 15.64 -0.13 -0.50
CA PHE A 18 16.04 1.27 -0.63
C PHE A 18 16.17 1.96 0.72
N GLY A 19 15.11 1.99 1.52
CA GLY A 19 15.09 2.73 2.77
C GLY A 19 15.64 1.96 3.97
N SER A 20 15.77 2.69 5.07
CA SER A 20 16.17 2.17 6.39
C SER A 20 14.96 1.66 7.18
N TYR A 21 13.76 2.16 6.89
CA TYR A 21 12.50 1.73 7.49
C TYR A 21 11.47 1.39 6.43
N GLY A 22 10.52 0.51 6.73
CA GLY A 22 9.39 0.28 5.85
C GLY A 22 8.13 -0.26 6.52
N LEU A 23 7.04 -0.22 5.76
CA LEU A 23 5.71 -0.64 6.18
C LEU A 23 5.32 -1.94 5.49
N LYS A 24 5.31 -3.04 6.26
CA LYS A 24 5.01 -4.40 5.78
C LYS A 24 3.56 -4.75 6.08
N ALA A 25 2.84 -5.27 5.09
CA ALA A 25 1.48 -5.78 5.28
C ALA A 25 1.50 -7.12 6.03
N THR A 26 0.58 -7.33 6.97
CA THR A 26 0.40 -8.60 7.67
C THR A 26 -0.89 -9.31 7.26
N THR A 27 -1.85 -8.60 6.68
CA THR A 27 -3.10 -9.15 6.13
C THR A 27 -3.24 -8.87 4.63
N PRO A 28 -3.97 -9.72 3.86
CA PRO A 28 -4.26 -9.46 2.46
C PRO A 28 -5.38 -8.43 2.29
N GLU A 29 -5.25 -7.52 1.31
CA GLU A 29 -6.35 -6.67 0.82
C GLU A 29 -6.01 -6.02 -0.53
N ARG A 30 -7.00 -5.41 -1.19
CA ARG A 30 -6.82 -4.49 -2.30
C ARG A 30 -6.63 -3.06 -1.80
N VAL A 31 -5.46 -2.50 -2.04
CA VAL A 31 -5.16 -1.10 -1.69
C VAL A 31 -5.38 -0.23 -2.93
N THR A 32 -6.31 0.71 -2.83
CA THR A 32 -6.66 1.62 -3.93
C THR A 32 -5.59 2.69 -4.14
N ALA A 33 -5.52 3.26 -5.35
CA ALA A 33 -4.62 4.38 -5.64
C ALA A 33 -4.82 5.58 -4.67
N ARG A 34 -6.07 5.85 -4.27
CA ARG A 34 -6.40 6.92 -3.31
C ARG A 34 -5.84 6.64 -1.92
N GLN A 35 -5.87 5.40 -1.46
CA GLN A 35 -5.28 4.99 -0.17
C GLN A 35 -3.75 5.08 -0.20
N ILE A 36 -3.12 4.67 -1.32
CA ILE A 36 -1.67 4.81 -1.51
C ILE A 36 -1.26 6.28 -1.41
N GLU A 37 -1.97 7.17 -2.10
CA GLU A 37 -1.68 8.61 -2.08
C GLU A 37 -1.96 9.24 -0.70
N ALA A 38 -3.03 8.82 -0.01
CA ALA A 38 -3.34 9.29 1.33
C ALA A 38 -2.24 8.90 2.33
N ALA A 39 -1.75 7.66 2.27
CA ALA A 39 -0.63 7.19 3.08
C ALA A 39 0.66 7.96 2.77
N ARG A 40 0.98 8.16 1.48
CA ARG A 40 2.14 8.94 1.04
C ARG A 40 2.11 10.37 1.59
N ARG A 41 0.99 11.07 1.42
CA ARG A 41 0.81 12.44 1.94
C ARG A 41 0.96 12.51 3.45
N ALA A 42 0.40 11.54 4.20
CA ALA A 42 0.52 11.49 5.65
C ALA A 42 1.99 11.39 6.10
N MET A 43 2.76 10.47 5.51
CA MET A 43 4.20 10.32 5.81
C MET A 43 4.97 11.58 5.48
N THR A 44 4.85 12.08 4.24
CA THR A 44 5.61 13.25 3.78
C THR A 44 5.28 14.50 4.59
N ARG A 45 4.03 14.67 5.05
CA ARG A 45 3.62 15.78 5.93
C ARG A 45 4.26 15.66 7.30
N HIS A 46 4.27 14.46 7.90
CA HIS A 46 4.86 14.25 9.23
C HIS A 46 6.38 14.46 9.21
N MET A 47 7.05 13.96 8.17
CA MET A 47 8.50 14.14 7.96
C MET A 47 8.88 15.58 7.55
N LYS A 48 7.91 16.51 7.44
CA LYS A 48 8.13 17.89 6.95
C LYS A 48 8.91 17.95 5.64
N ARG A 49 8.68 16.96 4.75
CA ARG A 49 9.39 16.78 3.46
C ARG A 49 10.90 16.56 3.58
N GLN A 50 11.40 16.21 4.76
CA GLN A 50 12.77 15.70 4.93
C GLN A 50 12.83 14.23 4.55
N GLY A 51 14.02 13.76 4.17
CA GLY A 51 14.24 12.38 3.78
C GLY A 51 13.60 12.00 2.44
N ARG A 52 13.50 10.69 2.21
CA ARG A 52 12.97 10.10 0.97
C ARG A 52 11.89 9.09 1.30
N VAL A 53 10.90 8.98 0.41
CA VAL A 53 9.79 8.02 0.52
C VAL A 53 9.72 7.24 -0.79
N TRP A 54 9.78 5.91 -0.70
CA TRP A 54 9.56 5.01 -1.82
C TRP A 54 8.22 4.32 -1.68
N ILE A 55 7.48 4.27 -2.79
CA ILE A 55 6.25 3.48 -2.91
C ILE A 55 6.62 2.18 -3.60
N ARG A 56 6.40 1.05 -2.93
CA ARG A 56 6.81 -0.30 -3.39
C ARG A 56 5.69 -1.11 -4.03
N ILE A 57 4.51 -0.50 -4.12
CA ILE A 57 3.30 -1.08 -4.68
C ILE A 57 2.72 -0.16 -5.76
N PHE A 58 2.12 -0.74 -6.79
CA PHE A 58 1.54 -0.01 -7.90
C PHE A 58 0.11 -0.49 -8.15
N PRO A 59 -0.86 0.42 -8.39
CA PRO A 59 -2.25 0.05 -8.64
C PRO A 59 -2.42 -0.41 -10.10
N ASP A 60 -2.10 -1.67 -10.36
CA ASP A 60 -2.13 -2.31 -11.68
C ASP A 60 -3.44 -3.04 -12.01
N THR A 61 -4.31 -3.23 -11.03
CA THR A 61 -5.54 -4.00 -11.20
C THR A 61 -6.72 -3.06 -11.40
N PRO A 62 -7.37 -3.04 -12.58
CA PRO A 62 -8.60 -2.28 -12.76
C PRO A 62 -9.75 -2.94 -12.00
N VAL A 63 -10.57 -2.13 -11.34
CA VAL A 63 -11.79 -2.54 -10.67
C VAL A 63 -12.95 -1.87 -11.38
N THR A 64 -13.90 -2.69 -11.84
CA THR A 64 -15.07 -2.23 -12.60
C THR A 64 -16.30 -2.17 -11.72
N SER A 65 -17.17 -1.20 -11.97
CA SER A 65 -18.48 -1.11 -11.33
C SER A 65 -19.57 -0.95 -12.39
N LYS A 66 -20.79 -1.38 -12.07
CA LYS A 66 -21.97 -1.03 -12.86
C LYS A 66 -22.54 0.29 -12.32
N PRO A 67 -23.13 1.14 -13.18
CA PRO A 67 -23.84 2.32 -12.72
C PRO A 67 -24.91 1.94 -11.70
N VAL A 68 -25.26 2.88 -10.83
CA VAL A 68 -26.41 2.73 -9.95
C VAL A 68 -27.67 2.61 -10.82
N GLU A 69 -28.74 2.00 -10.29
CA GLU A 69 -30.07 1.92 -10.94
C GLU A 69 -30.19 0.94 -12.12
N VAL A 70 -29.13 0.22 -12.50
CA VAL A 70 -29.19 -0.81 -13.56
C VAL A 70 -29.43 -2.21 -13.00
N ARG A 71 -30.19 -3.03 -13.74
CA ARG A 71 -30.37 -4.46 -13.43
C ARG A 71 -29.08 -5.27 -13.67
N MET A 72 -29.02 -6.45 -13.07
CA MET A 72 -27.96 -7.43 -13.31
C MET A 72 -27.96 -7.92 -14.78
N GLY A 73 -26.85 -8.52 -15.23
CA GLY A 73 -26.66 -8.93 -16.64
C GLY A 73 -26.10 -7.82 -17.55
N LYS A 74 -26.24 -7.96 -18.88
CA LYS A 74 -25.73 -7.00 -19.91
C LYS A 74 -24.20 -6.79 -19.92
N GLY A 75 -23.44 -7.78 -19.45
CA GLY A 75 -21.98 -7.75 -19.47
C GLY A 75 -21.35 -7.03 -18.28
N LYS A 76 -20.06 -6.69 -18.44
CA LYS A 76 -19.21 -6.10 -17.41
C LYS A 76 -19.32 -4.56 -17.45
N GLY A 77 -19.33 -3.93 -16.27
CA GLY A 77 -19.31 -2.47 -16.18
C GLY A 77 -17.97 -1.83 -16.58
N SER A 78 -17.94 -0.50 -16.66
CA SER A 78 -16.74 0.28 -16.92
C SER A 78 -15.75 0.22 -15.76
N VAL A 79 -14.48 0.55 -16.03
CA VAL A 79 -13.45 0.68 -14.99
C VAL A 79 -13.76 1.91 -14.13
N ASP A 80 -13.85 1.70 -12.82
CA ASP A 80 -14.17 2.72 -11.82
C ASP A 80 -12.90 3.22 -11.11
N TYR A 81 -12.04 2.30 -10.65
CA TYR A 81 -10.76 2.67 -10.03
C TYR A 81 -9.70 1.59 -10.23
N TRP A 82 -8.46 1.94 -9.89
CA TRP A 82 -7.32 1.04 -9.90
C TRP A 82 -6.87 0.71 -8.47
N ALA A 83 -6.51 -0.55 -8.25
CA ALA A 83 -6.05 -1.05 -6.97
C ALA A 83 -4.85 -1.97 -7.13
N CYS A 84 -4.05 -2.07 -6.08
CA CYS A 84 -2.97 -3.03 -5.95
C CYS A 84 -3.43 -4.21 -5.09
N LYS A 85 -3.16 -5.45 -5.51
CA LYS A 85 -3.39 -6.64 -4.68
C LYS A 85 -2.22 -6.81 -3.72
N VAL A 86 -2.42 -6.51 -2.44
CA VAL A 86 -1.38 -6.65 -1.41
C VAL A 86 -1.55 -7.98 -0.68
N LYS A 87 -0.48 -8.77 -0.64
CA LYS A 87 -0.40 -10.02 0.13
C LYS A 87 0.34 -9.80 1.46
N PRO A 88 0.06 -10.62 2.48
CA PRO A 88 0.86 -10.65 3.70
C PRO A 88 2.35 -10.81 3.39
N GLY A 89 3.17 -10.03 4.07
CA GLY A 89 4.62 -10.00 3.89
C GLY A 89 5.11 -9.02 2.82
N ARG A 90 4.23 -8.31 2.10
CA ARG A 90 4.66 -7.29 1.11
C ARG A 90 5.05 -5.99 1.81
N ILE A 91 6.21 -5.43 1.47
CA ILE A 91 6.58 -4.05 1.83
C ILE A 91 5.88 -3.10 0.87
N MET A 92 5.12 -2.16 1.41
CA MET A 92 4.32 -1.20 0.65
C MET A 92 5.00 0.17 0.52
N PHE A 93 5.70 0.58 1.57
CA PHE A 93 6.41 1.85 1.62
C PHE A 93 7.76 1.67 2.30
N GLU A 94 8.74 2.45 1.86
CA GLU A 94 10.03 2.58 2.52
C GLU A 94 10.33 4.07 2.74
N ILE A 95 11.04 4.38 3.81
CA ILE A 95 11.49 5.72 4.14
C ILE A 95 12.94 5.72 4.58
N ASP A 96 13.62 6.84 4.35
CA ASP A 96 15.01 7.05 4.75
C ASP A 96 15.32 8.54 4.95
N GLY A 97 16.45 8.84 5.58
CA GLY A 97 16.93 10.21 5.78
C GLY A 97 16.19 10.99 6.87
N VAL A 98 15.60 10.28 7.85
CA VAL A 98 15.00 10.83 9.08
C VAL A 98 15.35 9.93 10.27
N ASN A 99 15.23 10.44 11.49
CA ASN A 99 15.47 9.67 12.72
C ASN A 99 14.41 8.57 12.93
N ASP A 100 14.71 7.58 13.80
CA ASP A 100 13.82 6.44 14.08
C ASP A 100 12.45 6.88 14.61
N GLU A 101 12.40 7.87 15.49
CA GLU A 101 11.16 8.36 16.08
C GLU A 101 10.20 8.95 15.02
N ILE A 102 10.69 9.86 14.17
CA ILE A 102 9.93 10.45 13.06
C ILE A 102 9.56 9.36 12.06
N ALA A 103 10.47 8.42 11.78
CA ALA A 103 10.21 7.33 10.86
C ALA A 103 9.03 6.46 11.32
N ARG A 104 9.07 6.00 12.58
CA ARG A 104 8.02 5.16 13.17
C ARG A 104 6.68 5.87 13.21
N GLU A 105 6.65 7.13 13.62
CA GLU A 105 5.39 7.88 13.69
C GLU A 105 4.83 8.19 12.30
N ALA A 106 5.68 8.55 11.33
CA ALA A 106 5.27 8.72 9.92
C ALA A 106 4.62 7.43 9.38
N LEU A 107 5.27 6.28 9.59
CA LEU A 107 4.77 4.98 9.14
C LEU A 107 3.48 4.56 9.87
N ARG A 108 3.34 4.91 11.16
CA ARG A 108 2.11 4.69 11.94
C ARG A 108 0.95 5.49 11.36
N LEU A 109 1.15 6.77 11.06
CA LEU A 109 0.14 7.63 10.43
C LEU A 109 -0.26 7.13 9.03
N ALA A 110 0.71 6.62 8.27
CA ALA A 110 0.45 5.99 6.97
C ALA A 110 -0.41 4.74 7.10
N ALA A 111 -0.10 3.88 8.09
CA ALA A 111 -0.86 2.65 8.35
C ALA A 111 -2.34 2.92 8.60
N MET A 112 -2.68 4.01 9.31
CA MET A 112 -4.08 4.40 9.56
C MET A 112 -4.86 4.79 8.30
N LYS A 113 -4.20 4.97 7.15
CA LYS A 113 -4.84 5.25 5.86
C LYS A 113 -5.06 4.00 5.00
N LEU A 114 -4.57 2.85 5.45
CA LEU A 114 -4.57 1.60 4.69
C LEU A 114 -5.60 0.62 5.25
N PRO A 115 -6.25 -0.20 4.40
CA PRO A 115 -7.23 -1.21 4.82
C PRO A 115 -6.57 -2.53 5.24
N VAL A 116 -5.29 -2.52 5.63
CA VAL A 116 -4.53 -3.72 6.03
C VAL A 116 -3.89 -3.51 7.39
N LYS A 117 -3.76 -4.60 8.15
CA LYS A 117 -2.87 -4.60 9.31
C LYS A 117 -1.43 -4.54 8.80
N THR A 118 -0.59 -3.79 9.50
CA THR A 118 0.79 -3.54 9.11
C THR A 118 1.74 -3.73 10.28
N ARG A 119 3.02 -3.88 9.95
CA ARG A 119 4.13 -3.88 10.89
C ARG A 119 5.23 -2.98 10.34
N VAL A 120 5.83 -2.15 11.20
CA VAL A 120 7.05 -1.41 10.85
C VAL A 120 8.23 -2.39 10.87
N VAL A 121 9.07 -2.32 9.85
CA VAL A 121 10.31 -3.08 9.75
C VAL A 121 11.47 -2.11 9.61
N VAL A 122 12.59 -2.43 10.24
CA VAL A 122 13.83 -1.66 10.19
C VAL A 122 14.86 -2.52 9.46
N ARG A 123 15.75 -1.90 8.69
CA ARG A 123 16.89 -2.58 8.08
C ARG A 123 17.84 -3.02 9.18
N GLU A 124 18.23 -4.28 9.18
CA GLU A 124 19.31 -4.78 10.01
C GLU A 124 20.61 -4.60 9.23
N ASP A 125 21.48 -3.72 9.73
CA ASP A 125 22.83 -3.54 9.20
C ASP A 125 23.75 -4.50 9.97
N TRP A 126 24.24 -5.54 9.29
CA TRP A 126 25.25 -6.49 9.79
C TRP A 126 26.32 -6.68 8.73
#